data_AF-A0A1H0D0E9-F1
#
_entry.id   AF-A0A1H0D0E9-F1
#
_cell.length_a   1.000
_cell.length_b   1.000
_cell.length_c   1.000
_cell.angle_alpha   90.00
_cell.angle_beta   90.00
_cell.angle_gamma   90.00
#
_symmetry.space_group_name_H-M   'P 1'
#
loop_
_entity.id
_entity.type
_entity.pdbx_description
1 polymer ?
#
loop_
_entity_poly.entity_id
_entity_poly.type
_entity_poly.pdbx_seq_one_letter_code
_entity_poly.pdbx_strand_id
1 'polypeptide(L)'
;MRVRCASTRGIVAAISSFLAEEECNITDSAQFDDADTGHFFMRVSFRSEGGRALEMLKDEFKPIADRFGMEFEFFDSRSMTRLTAAALRLISPEAVRTMWFKAAFEAW
;
A
#
# COMPACT_ATOMS: atom_id res chain seq x y z
N MET A 1 -2.75 -2.82 1.39
CA MET A 1 -3.14 -1.88 0.32
C MET A 1 -1.96 -1.00 -0.04
N ARG A 2 -1.80 -0.71 -1.33
CA ARG A 2 -0.85 0.27 -1.88
C ARG A 2 -1.60 1.27 -2.74
N VAL A 3 -1.14 2.53 -2.73
CA VAL A 3 -1.73 3.64 -3.46
C VAL A 3 -0.61 4.50 -4.05
N ARG A 4 -0.79 4.95 -5.29
CA ARG A 4 0.00 5.98 -5.97
C ARG A 4 -0.95 7.00 -6.61
N CYS A 5 -0.69 8.29 -6.43
CA CYS A 5 -1.44 9.36 -7.14
C CYS A 5 -0.62 10.65 -7.26
N ALA A 6 -1.22 11.69 -7.85
CA ALA A 6 -0.68 13.05 -7.75
C ALA A 6 -0.83 13.56 -6.31
N SER A 7 0.21 14.21 -5.79
CA SER A 7 0.21 14.73 -4.43
C SER A 7 -0.82 15.84 -4.26
N THR A 8 -1.70 15.68 -3.26
CA THR A 8 -2.72 16.67 -2.91
C THR A 8 -3.19 16.49 -1.47
N ARG A 9 -3.74 17.55 -0.89
CA ARG A 9 -4.23 17.53 0.49
C ARG A 9 -5.44 16.60 0.61
N GLY A 10 -5.48 15.84 1.70
CA GLY A 10 -6.63 15.02 2.09
C GLY A 10 -6.56 13.55 1.67
N ILE A 11 -5.51 13.12 0.97
CA ILE A 11 -5.33 11.71 0.57
C ILE A 11 -5.35 10.78 1.80
N VAL A 12 -4.46 11.03 2.77
CA VAL A 12 -4.35 10.21 3.99
C VAL A 12 -5.66 10.20 4.76
N ALA A 13 -6.31 11.36 4.92
CA ALA A 13 -7.57 11.48 5.64
C ALA A 13 -8.67 10.64 4.98
N ALA A 14 -8.85 10.76 3.66
CA ALA A 14 -9.85 9.99 2.92
C ALA A 14 -9.61 8.48 3.04
N ILE A 15 -8.36 8.03 2.90
CA ILE A 15 -7.99 6.62 3.05
C ILE A 15 -8.27 6.11 4.47
N SER A 16 -7.85 6.85 5.50
CA SER A 16 -8.03 6.43 6.89
C SER A 16 -9.50 6.42 7.30
N SER A 17 -10.29 7.40 6.84
CA SER A 17 -11.72 7.49 7.13
C SER A 17 -12.47 6.33 6.49
N PHE A 18 -12.20 6.03 5.21
CA PHE A 18 -12.77 4.86 4.53
C PHE A 18 -12.50 3.56 5.28
N LEU A 19 -11.23 3.30 5.66
CA LEU A 19 -10.91 2.08 6.39
C LEU A 19 -11.63 2.02 7.74
N ALA A 20 -11.77 3.15 8.44
CA ALA A 20 -12.51 3.20 9.70
C ALA A 20 -14.02 2.94 9.51
N GLU A 21 -14.63 3.52 8.48
CA GLU A 21 -16.04 3.32 8.12
C GLU A 21 -16.33 1.86 7.74
N GLU A 22 -15.37 1.20 7.09
CA GLU A 22 -15.42 -0.22 6.72
C GLU A 22 -14.98 -1.18 7.84
N GLU A 23 -14.99 -0.71 9.10
CA GLU A 23 -14.62 -1.51 10.29
C GLU A 23 -13.24 -2.18 10.16
N CYS A 24 -12.29 -1.50 9.52
CA CYS A 24 -10.92 -1.95 9.36
C CYS A 24 -9.98 -1.21 10.32
N ASN A 25 -9.29 -1.97 11.17
CA ASN A 25 -8.27 -1.44 12.06
C ASN A 25 -6.90 -1.40 11.34
N ILE A 26 -6.35 -0.20 11.15
CA ILE A 26 -5.00 0.00 10.58
C ILE A 26 -3.94 -0.55 11.54
N THR A 27 -3.03 -1.38 11.03
CA THR A 27 -1.94 -2.01 11.79
C THR A 27 -0.56 -1.47 11.41
N ASP A 28 -0.38 -0.98 10.19
CA ASP A 28 0.84 -0.34 9.71
C ASP A 28 0.46 0.68 8.63
N SER A 29 1.12 1.84 8.62
CA SER A 29 0.91 2.87 7.61
C SER A 29 2.21 3.60 7.33
N ALA A 30 2.57 3.71 6.06
CA ALA A 30 3.71 4.48 5.59
C ALA A 30 3.31 5.28 4.36
N GLN A 31 3.78 6.52 4.25
CA GLN A 31 3.44 7.43 3.16
C GLN A 31 4.63 8.29 2.72
N PHE A 32 4.82 8.41 1.40
CA PHE A 32 5.80 9.30 0.77
C PHE A 32 5.08 10.44 0.10
N ASP A 33 5.67 11.62 0.20
CA ASP A 33 5.34 12.73 -0.67
C ASP A 33 6.61 13.12 -1.42
N ASP A 34 6.67 12.78 -2.71
CA ASP A 34 7.78 13.11 -3.59
C ASP A 34 7.53 14.50 -4.19
N ALA A 35 8.12 15.52 -3.56
CA ALA A 35 8.01 16.90 -3.99
C ALA A 35 8.66 17.18 -5.36
N ASP A 36 9.62 16.35 -5.79
CA ASP A 36 10.33 16.53 -7.04
C ASP A 36 9.48 16.06 -8.23
N THR A 37 8.76 14.94 -8.06
CA THR A 37 7.88 14.39 -9.11
C THR A 37 6.41 14.78 -8.96
N GLY A 38 6.01 15.31 -7.80
CA GLY A 38 4.62 15.64 -7.48
C GLY A 38 3.75 14.41 -7.23
N HIS A 39 4.35 13.27 -6.89
CA HIS A 39 3.63 12.03 -6.63
C HIS A 39 3.55 11.71 -5.14
N PHE A 40 2.41 11.14 -4.76
CA PHE A 40 2.17 10.62 -3.43
C PHE A 40 2.07 9.10 -3.48
N PHE A 41 2.67 8.46 -2.48
CA PHE A 41 2.70 7.01 -2.33
C PHE A 41 2.25 6.64 -0.92
N MET A 42 1.49 5.57 -0.79
CA MET A 42 1.09 5.08 0.53
C MET A 42 0.90 3.59 0.54
N ARG A 43 1.43 2.96 1.61
CA ARG A 43 1.18 1.57 1.94
C ARG A 43 0.47 1.50 3.28
N VAL A 44 -0.67 0.81 3.31
CA VAL A 44 -1.45 0.59 4.52
C VAL A 44 -1.70 -0.90 4.70
N SER A 45 -1.36 -1.41 5.87
CA SER A 45 -1.79 -2.72 6.36
C SER A 45 -2.90 -2.51 7.37
N PHE A 46 -3.95 -3.33 7.28
CA PHE A 46 -5.08 -3.26 8.18
C PHE A 46 -5.69 -4.66 8.36
N ARG A 47 -6.48 -4.81 9.41
CA ARG A 47 -7.29 -5.99 9.69
C ARG A 47 -8.75 -5.59 9.56
N SER A 48 -9.51 -6.30 8.72
CA SER A 48 -10.97 -6.15 8.72
C SER A 48 -11.53 -6.85 9.95
N GLU A 49 -12.11 -6.07 10.86
CA GLU A 49 -12.72 -6.59 12.10
C GLU A 49 -14.21 -6.85 11.92
N GLY A 50 -14.86 -6.11 11.01
CA GLY A 50 -16.23 -6.34 10.56
C GLY A 50 -16.43 -7.52 9.59
N GLY A 51 -15.36 -8.27 9.27
CA GLY A 51 -15.44 -9.42 8.36
C GLY A 51 -15.69 -9.06 6.89
N ARG A 52 -15.35 -7.84 6.48
CA ARG A 52 -15.48 -7.36 5.10
C ARG A 52 -14.56 -8.15 4.17
N ALA A 53 -15.10 -8.61 3.04
CA ALA A 53 -14.33 -9.31 2.03
C ALA A 53 -13.41 -8.34 1.28
N LEU A 54 -12.23 -8.80 0.86
CA LEU A 54 -11.24 -7.98 0.16
C LEU A 54 -11.80 -7.35 -1.12
N GLU A 55 -12.59 -8.09 -1.88
CA GLU A 55 -13.20 -7.59 -3.12
C GLU A 55 -14.23 -6.48 -2.86
N MET A 56 -14.98 -6.54 -1.75
CA MET A 56 -15.92 -5.48 -1.38
C MET A 56 -15.17 -4.19 -1.05
N LEU A 57 -14.13 -4.27 -0.23
CA LEU A 57 -13.28 -3.13 0.10
C LEU A 57 -12.66 -2.51 -1.16
N LYS A 58 -12.24 -3.36 -2.10
CA LYS A 58 -11.68 -2.90 -3.38
C LYS A 58 -12.70 -2.16 -4.23
N ASP A 59 -13.94 -2.65 -4.30
CA ASP A 59 -15.02 -2.03 -5.07
C ASP A 59 -15.47 -0.70 -4.44
N GLU A 60 -15.65 -0.67 -3.12
CA GLU A 60 -16.11 0.50 -2.38
C GLU A 60 -15.03 1.59 -2.26
N PHE A 61 -13.75 1.24 -2.44
CA PHE A 61 -12.66 2.22 -2.50
C PHE A 61 -12.59 2.98 -3.83
N LYS A 62 -13.20 2.45 -4.91
CA LYS A 62 -13.13 3.06 -6.26
C LYS A 62 -13.51 4.55 -6.31
N PRO A 63 -14.57 5.03 -5.65
CA PRO A 63 -14.92 6.45 -5.67
C PRO A 63 -13.83 7.36 -5.07
N ILE A 64 -13.08 6.86 -4.08
CA ILE A 64 -11.94 7.59 -3.50
C ILE A 64 -10.78 7.58 -4.49
N ALA A 65 -10.49 6.41 -5.08
CA ALA A 65 -9.46 6.31 -6.11
C ALA A 65 -9.74 7.25 -7.28
N ASP A 66 -10.97 7.29 -7.78
CA ASP A 66 -11.38 8.17 -8.87
C ASP A 66 -11.25 9.65 -8.49
N ARG A 67 -11.67 10.03 -7.28
CA ARG A 67 -11.59 11.40 -6.77
C ARG A 67 -10.16 11.95 -6.78
N PHE A 68 -9.17 11.10 -6.49
CA PHE A 68 -7.77 11.50 -6.38
C PHE A 68 -6.90 11.05 -7.56
N GLY A 69 -7.49 10.38 -8.57
CA GLY A 69 -6.75 9.79 -9.68
C GLY A 69 -5.72 8.75 -9.22
N MET A 70 -6.12 7.85 -8.31
CA MET A 70 -5.24 6.85 -7.71
C MET A 70 -5.12 5.60 -8.57
N GLU A 71 -3.89 5.14 -8.70
CA GLU A 71 -3.59 3.73 -8.93
C GLU A 71 -3.53 3.04 -7.57
N PHE A 72 -4.26 1.94 -7.39
CA PHE A 72 -4.32 1.25 -6.10
C PHE A 72 -4.41 -0.27 -6.23
N GLU A 73 -3.91 -0.95 -5.21
CA GLU A 73 -3.98 -2.41 -5.10
C GLU A 73 -4.30 -2.86 -3.68
N PHE A 74 -5.24 -3.80 -3.57
CA PHE A 74 -5.51 -4.57 -2.36
C PHE A 74 -4.89 -5.96 -2.51
N PHE A 75 -4.25 -6.45 -1.45
CA PHE A 75 -3.62 -7.76 -1.42
C PHE A 75 -3.81 -8.40 -0.05
N ASP A 76 -4.01 -9.72 -0.03
CA ASP A 76 -4.00 -10.49 1.22
C ASP A 76 -2.55 -10.71 1.66
N SER A 77 -2.21 -10.17 2.84
CA SER A 77 -0.90 -10.35 3.47
C SER A 77 -0.53 -11.81 3.73
N ARG A 78 -1.51 -12.73 3.82
CA ARG A 78 -1.26 -14.17 3.97
C ARG A 78 -0.78 -14.83 2.68
N SER A 79 -1.06 -14.22 1.53
CA SER A 79 -0.68 -14.69 0.19
C SER A 79 0.64 -14.10 -0.30
N MET A 80 1.25 -13.20 0.47
CA MET A 80 2.58 -12.67 0.18
C MET A 80 3.64 -13.73 0.47
N THR A 81 4.33 -14.20 -0.56
CA THR A 81 5.48 -15.10 -0.43
C THR A 81 6.53 -14.48 0.49
N ARG A 82 6.70 -15.04 1.69
CA ARG A 82 7.82 -14.69 2.56
C ARG A 82 9.11 -15.15 1.91
N LEU A 83 9.96 -14.20 1.51
CA LEU A 83 11.33 -14.51 1.14
C LEU A 83 12.02 -15.12 2.37
N THR A 84 12.41 -16.39 2.27
CA THR A 84 13.15 -17.05 3.34
C THR A 84 14.59 -16.54 3.35
N ALA A 85 15.24 -16.55 4.52
CA ALA A 85 16.64 -16.16 4.64
C ALA A 85 17.57 -17.00 3.74
N ALA A 86 17.18 -18.23 3.39
CA ALA A 86 17.89 -19.08 2.44
C ALA A 86 17.76 -18.56 1.00
N ALA A 87 16.58 -18.10 0.59
CA ALA A 87 16.38 -17.45 -0.71
C ALA A 87 17.17 -16.12 -0.80
N LEU A 88 17.24 -15.35 0.30
CA LEU A 88 18.02 -14.11 0.36
C LEU A 88 19.53 -14.34 0.12
N ARG A 89 20.07 -15.49 0.54
CA ARG A 89 21.50 -15.84 0.37
C ARG A 89 21.90 -16.22 -1.06
N LEU A 90 20.93 -16.53 -1.92
CA LEU A 90 21.16 -16.84 -3.34
C LEU A 90 21.07 -15.60 -4.24
N ILE A 91 20.69 -14.46 -3.68
CA ILE A 91 20.59 -13.19 -4.39
C ILE A 91 21.95 -12.49 -4.26
N SER A 92 22.58 -12.19 -5.41
CA SER A 92 23.89 -11.51 -5.41
C SER A 92 23.82 -10.19 -4.64
N PRO A 93 24.91 -9.68 -4.05
CA PRO A 93 24.91 -8.38 -3.36
C PRO A 93 24.38 -7.22 -4.23
N GLU A 94 24.56 -7.33 -5.54
CA GLU A 94 24.05 -6.37 -6.53
C GLU A 94 22.53 -6.51 -6.77
N ALA A 95 22.02 -7.74 -6.78
CA ALA A 95 20.59 -8.02 -6.85
C ALA A 95 19.90 -7.69 -5.51
N VAL A 96 20.58 -7.85 -4.37
CA VAL A 96 20.13 -7.36 -3.06
C VAL A 96 20.05 -5.84 -3.10
N ARG A 97 21.10 -5.12 -3.54
CA ARG A 97 21.08 -3.66 -3.64
C ARG A 97 19.98 -3.14 -4.57
N THR A 98 19.76 -3.81 -5.71
CA THR A 98 18.65 -3.52 -6.62
C THR A 98 17.30 -3.84 -5.96
N MET A 99 17.19 -4.93 -5.21
CA MET A 99 15.99 -5.32 -4.48
C MET A 99 15.74 -4.45 -3.25
N TRP A 100 16.74 -3.84 -2.62
CA TRP A 100 16.57 -2.84 -1.56
C TRP A 100 16.25 -1.46 -2.14
N PHE A 101 16.80 -1.10 -3.30
CA PHE A 101 16.35 0.10 -4.02
C PHE A 101 14.91 -0.06 -4.50
N LYS A 102 14.55 -1.25 -5.01
CA LYS A 102 13.20 -1.58 -5.48
C LYS A 102 12.24 -1.88 -4.33
N ALA A 103 12.67 -2.47 -3.21
CA ALA A 103 11.84 -2.65 -2.01
C ALA A 103 11.76 -1.38 -1.16
N ALA A 104 12.74 -0.48 -1.23
CA ALA A 104 12.59 0.89 -0.74
C ALA A 104 11.82 1.77 -1.74
N PHE A 105 11.35 1.24 -2.88
CA PHE A 105 10.49 1.92 -3.87
C PHE A 105 9.15 1.19 -4.09
N GLU A 106 9.00 -0.06 -3.63
CA GLU A 106 7.80 -0.91 -3.55
C GLU A 106 7.32 -1.08 -2.08
N ALA A 107 8.09 -0.54 -1.13
CA ALA A 107 7.64 -0.07 0.18
C ALA A 107 7.45 1.47 0.21
N TRP A 108 7.49 2.10 -0.97
CA TRP A 108 6.65 3.25 -1.29
C TRP A 108 5.54 2.77 -2.23
#